data_AF-A0A8S3EXP9-F1
#
_entry.id   AF-A0A8S3EXP9-F1
#
_cell.length_a   1.000
_cell.length_b   1.000
_cell.length_c   1.000
_cell.angle_alpha   90.00
_cell.angle_beta   90.00
_cell.angle_gamma   90.00
#
_symmetry.space_group_name_H-M   'P 1'
#
loop_
_entity.id
_entity.type
_entity.pdbx_description
1 polymer ?
#
loop_
_entity_poly.entity_id
_entity_poly.type
_entity_poly.pdbx_seq_one_letter_code
_entity_poly.pdbx_strand_id
1 'polypeptide(L)'
;MSNLYILFEHASGYALFRVREFEEIGMNLPQVEASVVDLSKFATVVKLVGFYPFQSGVNALDNINAVSEGLVHDDLRTFLDTNLPKEKKRAKMILGVADSRIASAINEHFSISCLRLHFPNLVKGLTDQNQSKAQLGLGHAYSRAKVKFNVNRVDNMIIQSIALLDQ
;
A
#
# COMPACT_ATOMS: atom_id res chain seq x y z
N MET A 1 -23.52 13.91 0.35
CA MET A 1 -22.07 13.69 0.43
C MET A 1 -21.81 12.22 0.17
N SER A 2 -21.04 11.91 -0.87
CA SER A 2 -20.57 10.56 -1.18
C SER A 2 -19.69 10.05 -0.04
N ASN A 3 -19.77 8.75 0.27
CA ASN A 3 -18.84 8.14 1.25
C ASN A 3 -17.57 7.74 0.51
N LEU A 4 -16.53 8.55 0.64
CA LEU A 4 -15.23 8.29 0.03
C LEU A 4 -14.37 7.38 0.91
N TYR A 5 -13.95 6.27 0.32
CA TYR A 5 -12.96 5.36 0.88
C TYR A 5 -11.70 5.41 0.03
N ILE A 6 -10.53 5.16 0.61
CA ILE A 6 -9.27 5.08 -0.12
C ILE A 6 -8.60 3.77 0.24
N LEU A 7 -8.31 2.96 -0.78
CA LEU A 7 -7.45 1.79 -0.69
C LEU A 7 -6.00 2.27 -0.79
N PHE A 8 -5.20 1.89 0.20
CA PHE A 8 -3.76 2.12 0.21
C PHE A 8 -3.03 0.80 0.31
N GLU A 9 -2.25 0.50 -0.72
CA GLU A 9 -1.46 -0.71 -0.84
C GLU A 9 -0.05 -0.43 -0.29
N HIS A 10 0.39 -1.23 0.67
CA HIS A 10 1.69 -1.06 1.32
C HIS A 10 2.44 -2.38 1.39
N ALA A 11 3.78 -2.33 1.54
CA ALA A 11 4.62 -3.52 1.66
C ALA A 11 4.26 -4.41 2.87
N SER A 12 3.60 -3.83 3.88
CA SER A 12 3.15 -4.53 5.08
C SER A 12 1.71 -5.06 4.98
N GLY A 13 0.95 -4.69 3.95
CA GLY A 13 -0.46 -5.06 3.82
C GLY A 13 -1.34 -4.01 3.13
N TYR A 14 -2.64 -4.29 3.10
CA TYR A 14 -3.66 -3.36 2.59
C TYR A 14 -4.27 -2.53 3.71
N ALA A 15 -4.45 -1.24 3.47
CA ALA A 15 -5.14 -0.34 4.39
C ALA A 15 -6.34 0.30 3.69
N LEU A 16 -7.46 0.40 4.41
CA LEU A 16 -8.64 1.10 3.94
C LEU A 16 -8.90 2.29 4.86
N PHE A 17 -8.95 3.47 4.26
CA PHE A 17 -9.26 4.72 4.94
C PHE A 17 -10.62 5.24 4.51
N ARG A 18 -11.33 5.90 5.42
CA ARG A 18 -12.52 6.70 5.11
C ARG A 18 -12.16 8.17 5.23
N VAL A 19 -12.46 8.93 4.20
CA VAL A 19 -12.31 10.39 4.21
C VAL A 19 -13.59 10.99 4.79
N ARG A 20 -13.45 11.90 5.76
CA ARG A 20 -14.59 12.60 6.36
C ARG A 20 -15.01 13.78 5.50
N GLU A 21 -14.15 14.77 5.40
CA GLU A 21 -14.39 16.01 4.68
C GLU A 21 -13.06 16.47 4.08
N PHE A 22 -13.05 16.76 2.78
CA PHE A 22 -11.89 17.28 2.07
C PHE A 22 -12.36 18.46 1.21
N GLU A 23 -11.65 19.58 1.29
CA GLU A 23 -11.98 20.79 0.55
C GLU A 23 -11.30 20.75 -0.83
N GLU A 24 -12.09 20.44 -1.87
CA GLU A 24 -11.57 20.31 -3.24
C GLU A 24 -11.28 21.68 -3.89
N ILE A 25 -12.10 22.69 -3.60
CA ILE A 25 -12.01 24.02 -4.25
C ILE A 25 -10.73 24.76 -3.84
N GLY A 26 -10.32 24.61 -2.57
CA GLY A 26 -9.15 25.27 -1.99
C GLY A 26 -7.87 24.44 -2.01
N MET A 27 -7.82 23.32 -2.75
CA MET A 27 -6.71 22.36 -2.64
C MET A 27 -5.31 22.96 -2.86
N ASN A 28 -5.21 23.99 -3.70
CA ASN A 28 -3.95 24.66 -4.02
C ASN A 28 -3.61 25.83 -3.09
N LEU A 29 -4.40 26.05 -2.03
CA LEU A 29 -4.13 27.08 -1.05
C LEU A 29 -2.99 26.60 -0.11
N PRO A 30 -1.99 27.46 0.19
CA PRO A 30 -0.89 27.11 1.08
C PRO A 30 -1.35 26.64 2.47
N GLN A 31 -2.49 27.14 2.96
CA GLN A 31 -3.07 26.74 4.24
C GLN A 31 -3.54 25.28 4.21
N VAL A 32 -4.12 24.83 3.08
CA VAL A 32 -4.57 23.45 2.89
C VAL A 32 -3.36 22.53 2.74
N GLU A 33 -2.34 22.94 2.00
CA GLU A 33 -1.08 22.19 1.90
C GLU A 33 -0.42 21.99 3.29
N ALA A 34 -0.31 23.07 4.07
CA ALA A 34 0.22 23.00 5.44
C ALA A 34 -0.61 22.09 6.35
N SER A 35 -1.92 21.97 6.11
CA SER A 35 -2.79 21.05 6.88
C SER A 35 -2.55 19.59 6.56
N VAL A 36 -2.10 19.26 5.34
CA VAL A 36 -1.75 17.89 4.94
C VAL A 36 -0.41 17.46 5.55
N VAL A 37 0.54 18.39 5.68
CA VAL A 37 1.85 18.13 6.30
C VAL A 37 1.72 17.89 7.81
N ASP A 38 0.76 18.53 8.48
CA ASP A 38 0.51 18.34 9.91
C ASP A 38 -0.29 17.06 10.17
N LEU A 39 0.35 16.07 10.83
CA LEU A 39 -0.26 14.79 11.19
C LEU A 39 -1.57 14.95 11.98
N SER A 40 -1.62 15.89 12.92
CA SER A 40 -2.77 16.06 13.81
C SER A 40 -3.98 16.51 13.02
N LYS A 41 -3.78 17.44 12.08
CA LYS A 41 -4.83 17.92 11.17
C LYS A 41 -5.22 16.83 10.19
N PHE A 42 -4.24 16.17 9.57
CA PHE A 42 -4.48 15.11 8.60
C PHE A 42 -5.28 13.93 9.20
N ALA A 43 -4.97 13.53 10.43
CA ALA A 43 -5.69 12.46 11.13
C ALA A 43 -7.16 12.80 11.45
N THR A 44 -7.55 14.08 11.44
CA THR A 44 -8.98 14.46 11.55
C THR A 44 -9.74 14.25 10.25
N VAL A 45 -9.06 14.36 9.10
CA VAL A 45 -9.61 14.21 7.75
C VAL A 45 -9.74 12.74 7.36
N VAL A 46 -8.72 11.92 7.65
CA VAL A 46 -8.69 10.50 7.30
C VAL A 46 -8.82 9.61 8.52
N LYS A 47 -9.71 8.61 8.45
CA LYS A 47 -9.88 7.61 9.51
C LYS A 47 -9.58 6.22 8.96
N LEU A 48 -8.68 5.49 9.63
CA LEU A 48 -8.45 4.07 9.33
C LEU A 48 -9.73 3.27 9.63
N VAL A 49 -10.20 2.52 8.63
CA VAL A 49 -11.36 1.63 8.72
C VAL A 49 -10.89 0.21 9.02
N GLY A 50 -9.89 -0.25 8.27
CA GLY A 50 -9.33 -1.59 8.39
C GLY A 50 -7.91 -1.64 7.87
N PHE A 51 -7.13 -2.56 8.44
CA PHE A 51 -5.79 -2.89 7.99
C PHE A 51 -5.66 -4.40 7.90
N TYR A 52 -5.22 -4.91 6.75
CA TYR A 52 -4.95 -6.32 6.48
C TYR A 52 -3.44 -6.52 6.35
N PRO A 53 -2.76 -6.98 7.42
CA PRO A 53 -1.33 -7.27 7.35
C PRO A 53 -1.09 -8.53 6.51
N PHE A 54 -0.06 -8.51 5.66
CA PHE A 54 0.38 -9.72 4.97
C PHE A 54 0.98 -10.73 5.95
N GLN A 55 0.61 -11.99 5.79
CA GLN A 55 0.97 -13.05 6.74
C GLN A 55 2.44 -13.46 6.63
N SER A 56 3.02 -13.35 5.44
CA SER A 56 4.40 -13.75 5.16
C SER A 56 4.99 -12.94 4.00
N GLY A 57 6.32 -12.98 3.84
CA GLY A 57 6.98 -12.37 2.69
C GLY A 57 6.58 -12.99 1.35
N VAL A 58 6.18 -14.28 1.33
CA VAL A 58 5.67 -14.94 0.13
C VAL A 58 4.30 -14.40 -0.22
N ASN A 59 3.38 -14.33 0.76
CA ASN A 59 2.06 -13.74 0.55
C ASN A 59 2.15 -12.27 0.12
N ALA A 60 3.07 -11.49 0.69
CA ALA A 60 3.32 -10.12 0.27
C ALA A 60 3.82 -10.03 -1.18
N LEU A 61 4.70 -10.96 -1.60
CA LEU A 61 5.23 -11.04 -2.95
C LEU A 61 4.14 -11.42 -3.97
N ASP A 62 3.26 -12.35 -3.63
CA ASP A 62 2.15 -12.76 -4.49
C ASP A 62 1.15 -11.61 -4.70
N ASN A 63 0.79 -10.92 -3.61
CA ASN A 63 -0.09 -9.76 -3.65
C ASN A 63 0.49 -8.61 -4.48
N ILE A 64 1.77 -8.24 -4.31
CA ILE A 64 2.38 -7.16 -5.11
C ILE A 64 2.50 -7.54 -6.59
N ASN A 65 2.74 -8.81 -6.92
CA ASN A 65 2.78 -9.27 -8.31
C ASN A 65 1.40 -9.10 -8.97
N ALA A 66 0.33 -9.55 -8.30
CA ALA A 66 -1.04 -9.37 -8.78
C ALA A 66 -1.37 -7.87 -8.99
N VAL A 67 -1.08 -7.04 -7.98
CA VAL A 67 -1.26 -5.58 -8.06
C VAL A 67 -0.49 -4.98 -9.24
N SER A 68 0.78 -5.37 -9.42
CA SER A 68 1.64 -4.85 -10.49
C SER A 68 1.12 -5.13 -11.90
N GLU A 69 0.35 -6.22 -12.02
CA GLU A 69 -0.27 -6.70 -13.26
C GLU A 69 -1.72 -6.24 -13.41
N GLY A 70 -2.26 -5.49 -12.44
CA GLY A 70 -3.62 -4.99 -12.47
C GLY A 70 -4.68 -6.03 -12.07
N LEU A 71 -4.28 -7.10 -11.39
CA LEU A 71 -5.15 -8.18 -10.95
C LEU A 71 -5.54 -7.99 -9.48
N VAL A 72 -6.80 -8.30 -9.16
CA VAL A 72 -7.30 -8.27 -7.78
C VAL A 72 -7.01 -9.63 -7.12
N HIS A 73 -6.07 -9.65 -6.17
CA HIS A 73 -5.78 -10.84 -5.38
C HIS A 73 -6.95 -11.22 -4.46
N ASP A 74 -7.11 -12.50 -4.13
CA ASP A 74 -8.22 -12.98 -3.29
C ASP A 74 -8.21 -12.37 -1.88
N ASP A 75 -7.02 -12.10 -1.34
CA ASP A 75 -6.85 -11.35 -0.07
C ASP A 75 -7.46 -9.95 -0.17
N LEU A 76 -7.16 -9.24 -1.26
CA LEU A 76 -7.68 -7.89 -1.50
C LEU A 76 -9.21 -7.92 -1.65
N ARG A 77 -9.73 -8.89 -2.40
CA ARG A 77 -11.18 -9.06 -2.56
C ARG A 77 -11.88 -9.30 -1.23
N THR A 78 -11.37 -10.25 -0.45
CA THR A 78 -11.90 -10.58 0.88
C THR A 78 -11.84 -9.38 1.82
N PHE A 79 -10.73 -8.64 1.78
CA PHE A 79 -10.55 -7.42 2.57
C PHE A 79 -11.58 -6.34 2.22
N LEU A 80 -11.80 -6.09 0.93
CA LEU A 80 -12.79 -5.11 0.46
C LEU A 80 -14.21 -5.54 0.82
N ASP A 81 -14.58 -6.80 0.60
CA ASP A 81 -15.91 -7.33 0.92
C ASP A 81 -16.22 -7.28 2.43
N THR A 82 -15.19 -7.39 3.28
CA THR A 82 -15.32 -7.32 4.74
C THR A 82 -15.49 -5.88 5.24
N ASN A 83 -14.76 -4.92 4.66
CA ASN A 83 -14.66 -3.56 5.20
C ASN A 83 -15.58 -2.56 4.50
N LEU A 84 -16.04 -2.85 3.29
CA LEU A 84 -16.94 -1.98 2.54
C LEU A 84 -18.41 -2.22 2.93
N PRO A 85 -19.24 -1.17 2.98
CA PRO A 85 -20.67 -1.31 3.24
C PRO A 85 -21.40 -2.13 2.17
N LYS A 86 -22.29 -3.03 2.61
CA LYS A 86 -23.09 -3.93 1.76
C LYS A 86 -23.98 -3.19 0.74
N GLU A 87 -24.31 -3.89 -0.34
CA GLU A 87 -24.90 -3.42 -1.62
C GLU A 87 -25.91 -2.27 -1.55
N LYS A 88 -26.82 -2.24 -0.57
CA LYS A 88 -27.84 -1.17 -0.43
C LYS A 88 -27.25 0.25 -0.22
N LYS A 89 -25.99 0.37 0.23
CA LYS A 89 -25.28 1.65 0.41
C LYS A 89 -24.10 1.83 -0.55
N ARG A 90 -23.83 0.86 -1.43
CA ARG A 90 -22.69 0.86 -2.36
C ARG A 90 -22.85 1.88 -3.49
N ALA A 91 -24.08 2.13 -3.92
CA ALA A 91 -24.39 3.10 -5.00
C ALA A 91 -24.02 4.58 -4.69
N LYS A 92 -23.67 4.91 -3.44
CA LYS A 92 -23.22 6.27 -3.03
C LYS A 92 -21.77 6.27 -2.50
N MET A 93 -21.06 5.16 -2.67
CA MET A 93 -19.67 4.99 -2.25
C MET A 93 -18.75 5.26 -3.42
N ILE A 94 -17.60 5.88 -3.14
CA ILE A 94 -16.50 6.04 -4.09
C ILE A 94 -15.28 5.41 -3.44
N LEU A 95 -14.63 4.46 -4.10
CA LEU A 95 -13.32 3.96 -3.71
C LEU A 95 -12.22 4.63 -4.53
N GLY A 96 -11.27 5.23 -3.82
CA GLY A 96 -10.01 5.71 -4.36
C GLY A 96 -8.96 4.62 -4.38
N VAL A 97 -8.33 4.46 -5.54
CA VAL A 97 -7.28 3.51 -5.86
C VAL A 97 -6.16 4.27 -6.58
N ALA A 98 -4.90 3.94 -6.29
CA ALA A 98 -3.76 4.63 -6.90
C ALA A 98 -3.54 4.28 -8.38
N ASP A 99 -3.75 3.00 -8.76
CA ASP A 99 -3.55 2.50 -10.13
C ASP A 99 -4.89 2.37 -10.87
N SER A 100 -4.95 2.90 -12.09
CA SER A 100 -6.13 2.84 -12.96
C SER A 100 -6.49 1.42 -13.42
N ARG A 101 -5.50 0.50 -13.47
CA ARG A 101 -5.73 -0.91 -13.83
C ARG A 101 -6.47 -1.65 -12.73
N ILE A 102 -6.07 -1.44 -11.48
CA ILE A 102 -6.77 -1.98 -10.30
C ILE A 102 -8.14 -1.32 -10.16
N ALA A 103 -8.24 -0.01 -10.38
CA ALA A 103 -9.51 0.71 -10.45
C ALA A 103 -10.48 0.07 -11.47
N SER A 104 -10.00 -0.24 -12.68
CA SER A 104 -10.76 -0.93 -13.72
C SER A 104 -11.17 -2.35 -13.28
N ALA A 105 -10.26 -3.12 -12.69
CA ALA A 105 -10.54 -4.46 -12.22
C ALA A 105 -11.57 -4.50 -11.07
N ILE A 106 -11.63 -3.43 -10.25
CA ILE A 106 -12.60 -3.28 -9.15
C ILE A 106 -13.89 -2.56 -9.62
N ASN A 107 -13.91 -2.02 -10.84
CA ASN A 107 -14.97 -1.17 -11.41
C ASN A 107 -15.24 0.12 -10.60
N GLU A 108 -14.22 0.70 -9.95
CA GLU A 108 -14.35 1.93 -9.16
C GLU A 108 -13.19 2.89 -9.43
N HIS A 109 -13.45 4.19 -9.57
CA HIS A 109 -12.45 5.20 -9.99
C HIS A 109 -12.36 6.36 -9.01
N PHE A 110 -11.18 6.56 -8.39
CA PHE A 110 -10.71 7.85 -7.87
C PHE A 110 -9.22 7.74 -7.49
N SER A 111 -8.41 8.80 -7.57
CA SER A 111 -6.98 8.75 -7.20
C SER A 111 -6.63 9.80 -6.15
N ILE A 112 -6.17 9.38 -4.96
CA ILE A 112 -5.65 10.28 -3.91
C ILE A 112 -4.22 9.88 -3.56
N SER A 113 -3.28 10.83 -3.64
CA SER A 113 -1.84 10.60 -3.45
C SER A 113 -1.31 10.94 -2.05
N CYS A 114 -2.12 11.48 -1.13
CA CYS A 114 -1.62 12.10 0.10
C CYS A 114 -1.45 11.16 1.32
N LEU A 115 -1.93 9.90 1.27
CA LEU A 115 -1.84 8.97 2.42
C LEU A 115 -0.42 8.49 2.73
N ARG A 116 0.53 8.63 1.78
CA ARG A 116 1.89 8.06 1.90
C ARG A 116 2.75 8.72 2.97
N LEU A 117 2.56 10.03 3.22
CA LEU A 117 3.43 10.81 4.12
C LEU A 117 3.29 10.36 5.58
N HIS A 118 2.05 10.14 6.03
CA HIS A 118 1.73 9.88 7.44
C HIS A 118 1.43 8.42 7.74
N PHE A 119 1.51 7.53 6.74
CA PHE A 119 1.10 6.14 6.83
C PHE A 119 1.62 5.37 8.07
N PRO A 120 2.91 5.43 8.45
CA PRO A 120 3.40 4.74 9.64
C PRO A 120 2.68 5.17 10.93
N ASN A 121 2.32 6.45 11.04
CA ASN A 121 1.62 6.99 12.21
C ASN A 121 0.10 6.70 12.19
N LEU A 122 -0.46 6.33 11.03
CA LEU A 122 -1.89 6.06 10.86
C LEU A 122 -2.25 4.60 11.15
N VAL A 123 -1.28 3.68 11.07
CA VAL A 123 -1.47 2.26 11.37
C VAL A 123 -0.85 1.92 12.72
N LYS A 124 -1.68 1.49 13.67
CA LYS A 124 -1.21 1.12 15.01
C LYS A 124 -0.19 -0.02 14.94
N GLY A 125 0.99 0.20 15.52
CA GLY A 125 2.06 -0.80 15.56
C GLY A 125 2.98 -0.80 14.34
N LEU A 126 2.71 0.00 13.32
CA LEU A 126 3.65 0.25 12.24
C LEU A 126 4.60 1.37 12.67
N THR A 127 5.90 1.06 12.74
CA THR A 127 6.94 2.08 12.98
C THR A 127 7.67 2.37 11.68
N ASP A 128 8.29 3.54 11.54
CA ASP A 128 9.10 3.90 10.37
C ASP A 128 10.18 2.85 10.07
N GLN A 129 10.79 2.29 11.12
CA GLN A 129 11.80 1.25 11.00
C GLN A 129 11.20 -0.05 10.43
N ASN A 130 10.04 -0.49 10.94
CA ASN A 130 9.39 -1.71 10.48
C ASN A 130 8.85 -1.54 9.05
N GLN A 131 8.29 -0.38 8.73
CA GLN A 131 7.90 -0.02 7.37
C GLN A 131 9.10 -0.10 6.41
N SER A 132 10.22 0.51 6.77
CA SER A 132 11.42 0.53 5.93
C SER A 132 11.97 -0.87 5.69
N LYS A 133 12.00 -1.72 6.73
CA LYS A 133 12.43 -3.13 6.60
C LYS A 133 11.48 -3.95 5.72
N ALA A 134 10.17 -3.78 5.86
CA ALA A 134 9.19 -4.45 5.02
C ALA A 134 9.33 -4.05 3.55
N GLN A 135 9.49 -2.74 3.28
CA GLN A 135 9.71 -2.21 1.93
C GLN A 135 11.02 -2.73 1.31
N LEU A 136 12.11 -2.76 2.08
CA LEU A 136 13.39 -3.30 1.62
C LEU A 136 13.29 -4.79 1.27
N GLY A 137 12.70 -5.59 2.18
CA GLY A 137 12.54 -7.03 1.98
C GLY A 137 11.68 -7.35 0.76
N LEU A 138 10.54 -6.68 0.63
CA LEU A 138 9.63 -6.86 -0.50
C LEU A 138 10.23 -6.36 -1.81
N GLY A 139 10.86 -5.18 -1.81
CA GLY A 139 11.51 -4.63 -3.01
C GLY A 139 12.61 -5.55 -3.54
N HIS A 140 13.41 -6.14 -2.66
CA HIS A 140 14.40 -7.15 -3.04
C HIS A 140 13.75 -8.43 -3.55
N ALA A 141 12.73 -8.96 -2.87
CA ALA A 141 12.03 -10.16 -3.29
C ALA A 141 11.38 -10.00 -4.68
N TYR A 142 10.67 -8.89 -4.88
CA TYR A 142 10.02 -8.53 -6.13
C TYR A 142 11.04 -8.38 -7.27
N SER A 143 12.12 -7.62 -7.05
CA SER A 143 13.16 -7.42 -8.06
C SER A 143 13.83 -8.74 -8.46
N ARG A 144 14.19 -9.58 -7.47
CA ARG A 144 14.77 -10.91 -7.72
C ARG A 144 13.82 -11.82 -8.50
N ALA A 145 12.54 -11.82 -8.15
CA ALA A 145 11.53 -12.61 -8.85
C ALA A 145 11.39 -12.17 -10.32
N LYS A 146 11.31 -10.86 -10.57
CA LYS A 146 11.17 -10.31 -11.93
C LYS A 146 12.39 -10.59 -12.81
N VAL A 147 13.62 -10.50 -12.29
CA VAL A 147 14.84 -10.83 -13.07
C VAL A 147 15.17 -12.32 -13.09
N LYS A 148 14.35 -13.18 -12.47
CA LYS A 148 14.62 -14.61 -12.30
C LYS A 148 16.02 -14.86 -11.72
N PHE A 149 16.35 -14.14 -10.66
CA PHE A 149 17.66 -14.20 -10.01
C PHE A 149 17.98 -15.64 -9.60
N ASN A 150 19.11 -16.16 -10.08
CA ASN A 150 19.54 -17.52 -9.81
C ASN A 150 20.76 -17.50 -8.91
N VAL A 151 20.62 -17.97 -7.67
CA VAL A 151 21.70 -18.05 -6.68
C VAL A 151 22.85 -18.93 -7.18
N ASN A 152 22.57 -19.95 -7.98
CA ASN A 152 23.59 -20.85 -8.55
C ASN A 152 24.43 -20.19 -9.65
N ARG A 153 24.05 -18.99 -10.10
CA ARG A 153 24.83 -18.18 -11.04
C ARG A 153 25.58 -17.03 -10.36
N VAL A 154 25.62 -17.02 -9.02
CA VAL A 154 26.31 -16.01 -8.22
C VAL A 154 27.71 -16.51 -7.88
N ASP A 155 28.72 -15.76 -8.27
CA ASP A 155 30.15 -16.03 -8.09
C ASP A 155 30.68 -15.60 -6.70
N ASN A 156 29.87 -14.88 -5.92
CA ASN A 156 30.26 -14.37 -4.60
C ASN A 156 30.77 -15.48 -3.64
N MET A 157 30.16 -16.68 -3.68
CA MET A 157 30.62 -17.81 -2.84
C MET A 157 32.03 -18.28 -3.22
N ILE A 158 32.37 -18.24 -4.52
CA ILE A 158 33.68 -18.62 -5.02
C ILE A 158 34.72 -17.57 -4.61
N ILE A 159 34.41 -16.29 -4.82
CA ILE A 159 35.29 -15.16 -4.43
C ILE A 159 35.60 -15.20 -2.93
N GLN A 160 34.58 -15.40 -2.09
CA GLN A 160 34.75 -15.50 -0.65
C GLN A 160 35.55 -16.74 -0.24
N SER A 161 35.37 -17.87 -0.92
CA SER A 161 36.13 -19.10 -0.63
C SER A 161 37.61 -18.96 -0.97
N ILE A 162 37.94 -18.28 -2.07
CA ILE A 162 39.33 -17.97 -2.44
C ILE A 162 39.96 -17.02 -1.42
N ALA A 163 39.27 -15.94 -1.08
CA ALA A 163 39.77 -14.98 -0.09
C ALA A 163 40.02 -15.61 1.29
N LEU A 164 39.24 -16.63 1.67
CA LEU A 164 39.41 -17.36 2.92
C LEU A 164 40.55 -18.39 2.85
N LEU A 165 40.85 -18.94 1.67
CA LEU A 165 42.00 -19.83 1.44
C LEU A 165 43.33 -19.07 1.42
N ASP A 166 43.32 -17.82 0.97
CA ASP A 166 44.51 -16.96 0.88
C ASP A 166 44.92 -16.33 2.24
N GLN A 167 44.18 -16.62 3.32
CA GLN A 167 44.37 -16.08 4.67
C GLN A 167 45.12 -17.05 5.59
#